data_AF-A0AA36JED3-F1
#
_entry.id   AF-A0AA36JED3-F1
#
_cell.length_a   1.000
_cell.length_b   1.000
_cell.length_c   1.000
_cell.angle_alpha   90.00
_cell.angle_beta   90.00
_cell.angle_gamma   90.00
#
_symmetry.space_group_name_H-M   'P 1'
#
loop_
_entity.id
_entity.type
_entity.pdbx_description
1 polymer ?
#
loop_
_entity_poly.entity_id
_entity_poly.type
_entity_poly.pdbx_seq_one_letter_code
_entity_poly.pdbx_strand_id
1 'polypeptide(L)'
;MLTSRFTLDVVEAEIMSLVEKHCPAGECPLAGYSVQCDREVLKLQMPRLYRHVHHQILDVAGFFTAANLWIPEHSQYWARRSSAYNHRALQDVRDSIAALRWIREKFFDPQKFYEPQGQRRL
;
A
#
# COMPACT_ATOMS: atom_id res chain seq x y z
N MET A 1 11.55 27.26 6.26
CA MET A 1 12.00 25.99 6.89
C MET A 1 10.86 25.49 7.75
N LEU A 2 10.43 24.23 7.61
CA LEU A 2 9.42 23.65 8.50
C LEU A 2 10.02 23.51 9.90
N THR A 3 9.43 24.16 10.89
CA THR A 3 9.88 24.25 12.30
C THR A 3 9.50 23.00 13.11
N SER A 4 9.74 21.81 12.55
CA SER A 4 9.48 20.57 13.28
C SER A 4 10.44 20.46 14.47
N ARG A 5 9.90 20.10 15.65
CA ARG A 5 10.68 19.84 16.86
C ARG A 5 11.12 18.39 17.00
N PHE A 6 10.69 17.53 16.07
CA PHE A 6 10.92 16.10 16.12
C PHE A 6 12.21 15.72 15.39
N THR A 7 13.03 14.91 16.03
CA THR A 7 14.19 14.26 15.41
C THR A 7 13.77 12.92 14.80
N LEU A 8 14.56 12.40 13.85
CA LEU A 8 14.28 11.11 13.22
C LEU A 8 14.20 9.96 14.24
N ASP A 9 15.09 9.94 15.24
CA ASP A 9 15.10 8.89 16.27
C ASP A 9 13.83 8.86 17.11
N VAL A 10 13.30 10.05 17.46
CA VAL A 10 12.05 10.20 18.21
C VAL A 10 10.87 9.72 17.37
N VAL A 11 10.81 10.13 16.10
CA VAL A 11 9.73 9.72 15.18
C VAL A 11 9.78 8.20 14.94
N GLU A 12 10.96 7.63 14.70
CA GLU A 12 11.09 6.19 14.51
C GLU A 12 10.67 5.42 15.76
N ALA A 13 11.02 5.89 16.97
CA ALA A 13 10.60 5.25 18.21
C ALA A 13 9.07 5.28 18.40
N GLU A 14 8.42 6.40 18.09
CA GLU A 14 6.96 6.53 18.15
C GLU A 14 6.28 5.60 17.13
N ILE A 15 6.79 5.53 15.90
CA ILE A 15 6.26 4.63 14.88
C ILE A 15 6.45 3.16 15.29
N MET A 16 7.63 2.79 15.80
CA MET A 16 7.89 1.42 16.27
C MET A 16 6.90 1.00 17.34
N SER A 17 6.61 1.85 18.32
CA SER A 17 5.61 1.58 19.38
C SER A 17 4.22 1.29 18.80
N LEU A 18 3.81 2.04 17.76
CA LEU A 18 2.56 1.79 17.06
C LEU A 18 2.60 0.46 16.27
N VAL A 19 3.68 0.21 15.54
CA VAL A 19 3.80 -0.95 14.66
C VAL A 19 3.89 -2.24 15.48
N GLU A 20 4.69 -2.30 16.52
CA GLU A 20 4.84 -3.49 17.38
C GLU A 20 3.52 -3.89 18.06
N LYS A 21 2.64 -2.92 18.33
CA LYS A 21 1.29 -3.18 18.88
C LYS A 21 0.37 -3.91 17.90
N HIS A 22 0.56 -3.71 16.59
CA HIS A 22 -0.37 -4.18 15.56
C HIS A 22 0.21 -5.23 14.61
N CYS A 23 1.53 -5.32 14.51
CA CYS A 23 2.25 -6.11 13.53
C CYS A 23 3.42 -6.86 14.20
N PRO A 24 3.35 -8.20 14.30
CA PRO A 24 4.49 -9.00 14.72
C PRO A 24 5.70 -8.75 13.82
N ALA A 25 6.90 -8.86 14.40
CA ALA A 25 8.14 -8.65 13.67
C ALA A 25 8.28 -9.64 12.52
N GLY A 26 8.54 -9.12 11.32
CA GLY A 26 8.77 -9.90 10.11
C GLY A 26 7.51 -10.43 9.43
N GLU A 27 6.31 -10.19 9.95
CA GLU A 27 5.09 -10.78 9.35
C GLU A 27 4.37 -9.84 8.37
N CYS A 28 4.36 -8.54 8.64
CA CYS A 28 3.56 -7.59 7.87
C CYS A 28 4.38 -6.91 6.76
N PRO A 29 3.97 -6.99 5.48
CA PRO A 29 4.61 -6.25 4.39
C PRO A 29 4.27 -4.76 4.43
N LEU A 30 5.14 -3.92 3.86
CA LEU A 30 4.81 -2.52 3.60
C LEU A 30 3.81 -2.43 2.44
N ALA A 31 2.80 -1.58 2.59
CA ALA A 31 1.76 -1.39 1.58
C ALA A 31 1.53 0.10 1.31
N GLY A 32 1.38 0.46 0.04
CA GLY A 32 1.18 1.86 -0.36
C GLY A 32 1.34 2.06 -1.86
N TYR A 33 1.06 3.28 -2.31
CA TYR A 33 1.26 3.68 -3.70
C TYR A 33 2.74 3.94 -3.96
N SER A 34 3.36 3.21 -4.89
CA SER A 34 4.80 3.32 -5.19
C SER A 34 5.68 3.12 -3.94
N VAL A 35 5.25 2.23 -3.05
CA VAL A 35 5.82 2.04 -1.69
C VAL A 35 7.28 1.58 -1.68
N GLN A 36 7.80 1.11 -2.82
CA GLN A 36 9.22 0.79 -2.96
C GLN A 36 10.12 2.01 -2.65
N CYS A 37 9.68 3.21 -3.03
CA CYS A 37 10.41 4.44 -2.71
C CYS A 37 10.46 4.67 -1.20
N ASP A 38 9.33 4.51 -0.50
CA ASP A 38 9.26 4.63 0.96
C ASP A 38 10.16 3.59 1.64
N ARG A 39 10.17 2.35 1.14
CA ARG A 39 11.03 1.28 1.69
C ARG A 39 12.51 1.64 1.63
N GLU A 40 12.98 2.24 0.53
CA GLU A 40 14.39 2.68 0.43
C GLU A 40 14.70 3.86 1.36
N VAL A 41 13.74 4.78 1.57
CA VAL A 41 13.90 5.84 2.56
C VAL A 41 13.99 5.26 3.97
N LEU A 42 13.12 4.31 4.33
CA LEU A 42 13.15 3.64 5.64
C LEU A 42 14.47 2.92 5.88
N LYS A 43 15.04 2.27 4.86
CA LYS A 43 16.35 1.61 4.97
C LYS A 43 17.46 2.56 5.44
N LEU A 44 17.42 3.82 5.01
CA LEU A 44 18.43 4.83 5.32
C LEU A 44 18.10 5.64 6.58
N GLN A 45 16.83 6.01 6.75
CA GLN A 45 16.40 6.98 7.77
C GLN A 45 15.77 6.33 9.00
N MET A 46 15.24 5.10 8.88
CA MET A 46 14.54 4.37 9.93
C MET A 46 14.87 2.86 9.90
N PRO A 47 16.14 2.49 10.16
CA PRO A 47 16.64 1.12 9.99
C PRO A 47 16.06 0.10 10.99
N ARG A 48 15.49 0.52 12.13
CA ARG A 48 14.76 -0.40 13.03
C ARG A 48 13.43 -0.79 12.39
N LEU A 49 12.67 0.20 11.90
CA LEU A 49 11.40 -0.05 11.22
C LEU A 49 11.59 -0.89 9.95
N TYR A 50 12.60 -0.58 9.13
CA TYR A 50 12.93 -1.34 7.93
C TYR A 50 13.16 -2.84 8.21
N ARG A 51 13.80 -3.17 9.34
CA ARG A 51 14.07 -4.55 9.75
C ARG A 51 12.86 -5.24 10.40
N HIS A 52 11.96 -4.46 11.01
CA HIS A 52 10.76 -4.98 11.65
C HIS A 52 9.70 -5.45 10.65
N VAL A 53 9.55 -4.74 9.54
CA VAL A 53 8.57 -5.10 8.50
C VAL A 53 9.08 -6.25 7.63
N HIS A 54 8.16 -7.03 7.05
CA HIS A 54 8.52 -8.10 6.13
C HIS A 54 9.28 -7.57 4.91
N HIS A 55 10.06 -8.44 4.26
CA HIS A 55 10.85 -8.07 3.08
C HIS A 55 9.98 -7.78 1.85
N GLN A 56 8.80 -8.40 1.77
CA GLN A 56 7.85 -8.17 0.69
C GLN A 56 7.17 -6.81 0.82
N ILE A 57 6.72 -6.30 -0.33
CA ILE A 57 5.90 -5.10 -0.41
C ILE A 57 4.61 -5.40 -1.18
N LEU A 58 3.55 -4.68 -0.83
CA LEU A 58 2.29 -4.65 -1.56
C LEU A 58 2.17 -3.29 -2.26
N ASP A 59 2.69 -3.23 -3.50
CA ASP A 59 2.72 -1.99 -4.27
C ASP A 59 1.42 -1.81 -5.08
N VAL A 60 0.65 -0.79 -4.70
CA VAL A 60 -0.62 -0.44 -5.34
C VAL A 60 -0.42 -0.02 -6.80
N ALA A 61 0.68 0.69 -7.11
CA ALA A 61 0.95 1.15 -8.48
C ALA A 61 1.18 -0.04 -9.43
N GLY A 62 1.84 -1.09 -8.95
CA GLY A 62 2.05 -2.34 -9.70
C GLY A 62 0.72 -3.00 -10.09
N PHE A 63 -0.24 -3.07 -9.16
CA PHE A 63 -1.58 -3.59 -9.46
C PHE A 63 -2.32 -2.76 -10.49
N PHE A 64 -2.20 -1.43 -10.46
CA PHE A 64 -2.83 -0.59 -11.49
C PHE A 64 -2.21 -0.77 -12.87
N THR A 65 -0.88 -0.91 -12.94
CA THR A 65 -0.20 -1.21 -14.20
C THR A 65 -0.71 -2.53 -14.77
N ALA A 66 -0.78 -3.59 -13.95
CA ALA A 66 -1.33 -4.87 -14.37
C ALA A 66 -2.81 -4.77 -14.78
N ALA A 67 -3.62 -4.05 -14.00
CA ALA A 67 -5.05 -3.89 -14.28
C ALA A 67 -5.31 -3.13 -15.59
N ASN A 68 -4.52 -2.11 -15.89
CA ASN A 68 -4.62 -1.35 -17.13
C ASN A 68 -4.25 -2.20 -18.36
N LEU A 69 -3.29 -3.11 -18.22
CA LEU A 69 -2.88 -4.02 -19.29
C LEU A 69 -3.90 -5.13 -19.54
N TRP A 70 -4.41 -5.76 -18.48
CA TRP A 70 -5.24 -6.95 -18.61
C TRP A 70 -6.73 -6.61 -18.76
N ILE A 71 -7.17 -5.44 -18.29
CA ILE A 71 -8.58 -5.02 -18.36
C ILE A 71 -8.70 -3.54 -18.77
N PRO A 72 -8.49 -3.22 -20.06
CA PRO A 72 -8.43 -1.84 -20.55
C PRO A 72 -9.72 -1.05 -20.31
N GLU A 73 -10.88 -1.70 -20.29
CA GLU A 73 -12.19 -1.09 -20.06
C GLU A 73 -12.31 -0.44 -18.67
N HIS A 74 -11.59 -0.96 -17.68
CA HIS A 74 -11.61 -0.47 -16.30
C HIS A 74 -10.53 0.58 -16.01
N SER A 75 -9.57 0.78 -16.93
CA SER A 75 -8.46 1.74 -16.79
C SER A 75 -8.94 3.19 -16.64
N GLN A 76 -10.03 3.55 -17.31
CA GLN A 76 -10.55 4.93 -17.31
C GLN A 76 -11.26 5.33 -16.02
N TYR A 77 -11.74 4.36 -15.23
CA TYR A 77 -12.49 4.65 -14.01
C TYR A 77 -11.59 5.19 -12.90
N TRP A 78 -10.37 4.65 -12.80
CA TRP A 78 -9.41 5.08 -11.77
C TRP A 78 -8.70 6.39 -12.13
N ALA A 79 -8.37 6.61 -13.41
CA ALA A 79 -7.77 7.86 -13.88
C ALA A 79 -8.62 9.12 -13.56
N ARG A 80 -9.93 8.95 -13.38
CA ARG A 80 -10.86 10.05 -13.02
C ARG A 80 -10.94 10.32 -11.52
N ARG A 81 -10.38 9.45 -10.68
CA ARG A 81 -10.44 9.62 -9.24
C ARG A 81 -9.38 10.65 -8.84
N SER A 82 -9.78 11.91 -8.80
CA SER A 82 -8.96 12.99 -8.26
C SER A 82 -8.64 12.64 -6.81
N SER A 83 -7.36 12.39 -6.51
CA SER A 83 -6.92 12.44 -5.11
C SER A 83 -7.26 13.85 -4.61
N ALA A 84 -7.81 13.95 -3.40
CA ALA A 84 -7.89 15.21 -2.68
C ALA A 84 -6.45 15.53 -2.24
N TYR A 85 -5.61 15.86 -3.21
CA TYR A 85 -4.16 15.87 -3.14
C TYR A 85 -3.72 17.05 -2.28
N ASN A 86 -3.78 16.84 -0.97
CA ASN A 86 -3.32 17.79 0.05
C ASN A 86 -1.89 17.48 0.52
N HIS A 87 -1.22 16.53 -0.16
CA HIS A 87 0.14 16.09 0.10
C HIS A 87 0.41 15.64 1.55
N ARG A 88 -0.61 15.12 2.24
CA ARG A 88 -0.46 14.59 3.59
C ARG A 88 -0.36 13.08 3.54
N ALA A 89 0.69 12.54 4.14
CA ALA A 89 0.93 11.10 4.22
C ALA A 89 -0.29 10.29 4.71
N LEU A 90 -1.05 10.79 5.70
CA LEU A 90 -2.26 10.10 6.16
C LEU A 90 -3.36 10.02 5.10
N GLN A 91 -3.49 11.06 4.26
CA GLN A 91 -4.44 11.04 3.15
C GLN A 91 -3.96 10.07 2.07
N ASP A 92 -2.66 10.05 1.76
CA ASP A 92 -2.08 9.12 0.78
C ASP A 92 -2.25 7.65 1.20
N VAL A 93 -2.13 7.35 2.51
CA VAL A 93 -2.45 6.02 3.06
C VAL A 93 -3.92 5.66 2.87
N ARG A 94 -4.85 6.59 3.14
CA ARG A 94 -6.29 6.37 2.95
C ARG A 94 -6.64 6.15 1.49
N ASP A 95 -6.04 6.92 0.59
CA ASP A 95 -6.22 6.80 -0.84
C ASP A 95 -5.70 5.45 -1.34
N SER A 96 -4.53 5.01 -0.85
CA SER A 96 -3.95 3.68 -1.14
C SER A 96 -4.87 2.54 -0.69
N ILE A 97 -5.45 2.62 0.52
CA ILE A 97 -6.41 1.63 1.04
C ILE A 97 -7.67 1.59 0.17
N ALA A 98 -8.21 2.76 -0.20
CA ALA A 98 -9.39 2.83 -1.07
C ALA A 98 -9.11 2.23 -2.46
N ALA A 99 -7.90 2.42 -2.98
CA ALA A 99 -7.47 1.87 -4.25
C ALA A 99 -7.36 0.35 -4.21
N LEU A 100 -6.74 -0.22 -3.18
CA LEU A 100 -6.67 -1.68 -2.99
C LEU A 100 -8.04 -2.32 -2.83
N ARG A 101 -8.99 -1.65 -2.15
CA ARG A 101 -10.38 -2.13 -2.08
C ARG A 101 -11.02 -2.22 -3.46
N TRP A 102 -10.84 -1.19 -4.29
CA TRP A 102 -11.33 -1.19 -5.66
C TRP A 102 -10.68 -2.29 -6.51
N ILE A 103 -9.35 -2.46 -6.43
CA ILE A 103 -8.63 -3.54 -7.11
C ILE A 103 -9.20 -4.90 -6.68
N ARG A 104 -9.39 -5.13 -5.38
CA ARG A 104 -9.97 -6.37 -4.86
C ARG A 104 -11.37 -6.63 -5.44
N GLU A 105 -12.24 -5.63 -5.46
CA GLU A 105 -13.61 -5.76 -5.94
C GLU A 105 -13.73 -5.98 -7.46
N LYS A 106 -12.83 -5.38 -8.26
CA LYS A 106 -12.92 -5.45 -9.72
C LYS A 106 -12.08 -6.54 -10.34
N PHE A 107 -10.91 -6.78 -9.76
CA PHE A 107 -9.90 -7.69 -10.30
C PHE A 107 -9.91 -9.06 -9.64
N PHE A 108 -10.22 -9.12 -8.36
CA PHE A 108 -10.19 -10.36 -7.56
C PHE A 108 -11.58 -10.84 -7.14
N ASP A 109 -12.64 -10.45 -7.87
CA ASP A 109 -14.00 -10.92 -7.61
C ASP A 109 -14.06 -12.45 -7.66
N PRO A 110 -14.25 -13.14 -6.52
CA PRO A 110 -14.22 -14.59 -6.45
C PRO A 110 -15.23 -15.24 -7.42
N GLN A 111 -16.38 -14.60 -7.64
CA GLN A 111 -17.42 -15.15 -8.52
C GLN A 111 -16.99 -15.22 -9.99
N LYS A 112 -15.94 -14.49 -10.40
CA LYS A 112 -15.34 -14.60 -11.73
C LYS A 112 -14.29 -15.71 -11.83
N PHE A 113 -13.75 -16.18 -10.69
CA PHE A 113 -12.73 -17.23 -10.63
C PHE A 113 -13.30 -18.63 -10.35
N TYR A 114 -14.59 -18.73 -9.97
CA TYR A 114 -15.29 -19.98 -9.75
C TYR A 114 -16.48 -20.12 -10.72
N GLU A 115 -16.60 -21.28 -11.36
CA GLU A 115 -17.85 -21.70 -12.02
C GLU A 115 -19.01 -21.72 -11.01
N PRO A 116 -20.29 -21.67 -11.45
CA PRO A 116 -21.46 -21.81 -10.57
C PRO A 116 -21.45 -23.09 -9.71
N GLN A 117 -20.63 -24.08 -10.06
CA GLN A 117 -20.45 -25.35 -9.36
C GLN A 117 -19.16 -25.44 -8.52
N GLY A 118 -18.45 -24.33 -8.28
CA GLY A 118 -17.31 -24.28 -7.35
C GLY A 118 -15.97 -24.79 -7.90
N GLN A 119 -15.87 -25.09 -9.19
CA GLN A 119 -14.58 -25.40 -9.83
C GLN A 119 -13.86 -24.12 -10.26
N ARG A 120 -12.55 -24.04 -9.96
CA ARG A 120 -11.68 -22.94 -10.42
C ARG A 120 -11.65 -22.92 -11.95
N ARG A 121 -11.93 -21.75 -12.54
CA ARG A 121 -11.56 -21.49 -13.93
C ARG A 121 -10.05 -21.23 -13.95
N LEU A 122 -9.29 -22.14 -14.55
CA LEU A 122 -7.89 -21.92 -14.91
C LEU A 122 -7.81 -21.24 -16.28
#